data_AF-A0A0S8KJ54-F1
#
_entry.id   AF-A0A0S8KJ54-F1
#
_cell.length_a   1.000
_cell.length_b   1.000
_cell.length_c   1.000
_cell.angle_alpha   90.00
_cell.angle_beta   90.00
_cell.angle_gamma   90.00
#
_symmetry.space_group_name_H-M   'P 1'
#
loop_
_entity.id
_entity.type
_entity.pdbx_description
1 polymer ?
#
loop_
_entity_poly.entity_id
_entity_poly.type
_entity_poly.pdbx_seq_one_letter_code
_entity_poly.pdbx_strand_id
1 'polypeptide(L)'
;MLRTRVGYAGGTTQNPTYGSLGDHSETIQIEYDPAVISYSALLDVFWGSHRPTRPAWSRQYASVVFYHNEEQKRLALDGKVRHEANLGQKIYTDIAPFTGFHLAEDYHQKHQLRRVPELERELRAIYP
;
A
#
# COMPACT_ATOMS: atom_id res chain seq x y z
N MET A 1 -9.93 -9.94 -4.80
CA MET A 1 -9.43 -8.57 -5.09
C MET A 1 -10.27 -7.99 -6.20
N LEU A 2 -10.70 -6.73 -6.09
CA LEU A 2 -11.51 -6.06 -7.10
C LEU A 2 -10.69 -5.05 -7.91
N ARG A 3 -9.91 -4.20 -7.24
CA ARG A 3 -9.10 -3.16 -7.88
C ARG A 3 -7.83 -2.87 -7.10
N THR A 4 -6.78 -2.48 -7.82
CA THR A 4 -5.55 -1.91 -7.23
C THR A 4 -5.22 -0.59 -7.89
N ARG A 5 -4.75 0.37 -7.10
CA ARG A 5 -4.21 1.67 -7.55
C ARG A 5 -2.96 1.98 -6.77
N VAL A 6 -1.95 2.56 -7.42
CA VAL A 6 -0.74 3.07 -6.75
C VAL A 6 -0.79 4.59 -6.66
N GLY A 7 -0.17 5.15 -5.63
CA GLY A 7 -0.33 6.56 -5.28
C GLY A 7 0.50 6.97 -4.08
N TYR A 8 0.13 8.11 -3.52
CA TYR A 8 0.82 8.75 -2.40
C TYR A 8 -0.18 9.01 -1.26
N ALA A 9 0.19 8.68 -0.03
CA ALA A 9 -0.65 8.87 1.14
C ALA A 9 0.16 9.19 2.40
N GLY A 10 -0.51 9.68 3.44
CA GLY A 10 0.07 9.91 4.76
C GLY A 10 0.87 11.21 4.92
N GLY A 11 0.87 12.07 3.90
CA GLY A 11 1.38 13.44 3.95
C GLY A 11 0.28 14.49 3.94
N THR A 12 0.70 15.74 3.99
CA THR A 12 -0.11 16.96 4.00
C THR A 12 0.10 17.82 2.75
N THR A 13 1.15 17.52 1.97
CA THR A 13 1.47 18.22 0.72
C THR A 13 0.34 18.01 -0.30
N GLN A 14 -0.16 19.10 -0.91
CA GLN A 14 -1.20 19.03 -1.93
C GLN A 14 -0.61 18.61 -3.28
N ASN A 15 -1.35 17.81 -4.04
CA ASN A 15 -0.99 17.36 -5.39
C ASN A 15 0.44 16.79 -5.51
N PRO A 16 0.82 15.80 -4.66
CA PRO A 16 2.14 15.17 -4.75
C PRO A 16 2.31 14.49 -6.11
N THR A 17 3.54 14.53 -6.62
CA THR A 17 3.99 13.81 -7.82
C THR A 17 5.21 12.98 -7.49
N TYR A 18 5.62 12.08 -8.37
CA TYR A 18 6.82 11.27 -8.15
C TYR A 18 8.09 12.11 -7.95
N GLY A 19 8.17 13.29 -8.60
CA GLY A 19 9.28 14.23 -8.43
C GLY A 19 9.16 15.15 -7.21
N SER A 20 8.00 15.18 -6.55
CA SER A 20 7.70 16.09 -5.44
C SER A 20 6.64 15.50 -4.51
N LEU A 21 7.02 14.50 -3.70
CA LEU A 21 6.10 13.82 -2.78
C LEU A 21 5.85 14.60 -1.49
N GLY A 22 6.79 15.46 -1.08
CA GLY A 22 6.78 16.08 0.24
C GLY A 22 6.86 15.03 1.37
N ASP A 23 5.82 14.98 2.19
CA ASP A 23 5.70 14.12 3.38
C ASP A 23 4.85 12.85 3.15
N HIS A 24 4.43 12.60 1.91
CA HIS A 24 3.72 11.37 1.53
C HIS A 24 4.66 10.16 1.39
N SER A 25 4.08 8.97 1.54
CA SER A 25 4.71 7.68 1.26
C SER A 25 4.09 7.03 0.03
N GLU A 26 4.90 6.32 -0.76
CA GLU A 26 4.39 5.48 -1.84
C GLU A 26 3.45 4.41 -1.27
N THR A 27 2.25 4.35 -1.82
CA THR A 27 1.15 3.60 -1.24
C THR A 27 0.38 2.85 -2.33
N ILE A 28 0.02 1.60 -2.03
CA ILE A 28 -0.97 0.85 -2.81
C ILE A 28 -2.33 0.91 -2.10
N GLN A 29 -3.37 1.26 -2.84
CA GLN A 29 -4.75 1.11 -2.38
C GLN A 29 -5.36 -0.14 -3.00
N ILE A 30 -5.90 -1.00 -2.14
CA ILE A 30 -6.52 -2.27 -2.51
C ILE A 30 -8.00 -2.21 -2.19
N GLU A 31 -8.81 -2.38 -3.22
CA GLU A 31 -10.24 -2.61 -3.11
C GLU A 31 -10.48 -4.11 -3.21
N TYR A 32 -11.19 -4.68 -2.24
CA TYR A 32 -11.38 -6.12 -2.13
C TYR A 32 -12.80 -6.44 -1.63
N ASP A 33 -13.24 -7.65 -1.92
CA ASP A 33 -14.49 -8.20 -1.41
C ASP A 33 -14.21 -8.99 -0.10
N PRO A 34 -14.71 -8.52 1.06
CA PRO A 34 -14.53 -9.20 2.34
C PRO A 34 -15.13 -10.61 2.40
N ALA A 35 -16.10 -10.94 1.54
CA ALA A 35 -16.66 -12.28 1.44
C ALA A 35 -15.70 -13.29 0.78
N VAL A 36 -14.70 -12.80 0.03
CA VAL A 36 -13.72 -13.61 -0.68
C VAL A 36 -12.36 -13.61 0.01
N ILE A 37 -11.92 -12.46 0.53
CA ILE A 37 -10.63 -12.33 1.24
C ILE A 37 -10.75 -11.38 2.43
N SER A 38 -10.22 -11.79 3.57
CA SER A 38 -10.26 -10.98 4.79
C SER A 38 -9.14 -9.92 4.82
N TYR A 39 -9.36 -8.87 5.62
CA TYR A 39 -8.32 -7.87 5.88
C TYR A 39 -7.07 -8.48 6.52
N SER A 40 -7.24 -9.45 7.42
CA SER A 40 -6.13 -10.17 8.04
C SER A 40 -5.27 -10.92 7.02
N ALA A 41 -5.89 -11.55 6.03
CA ALA A 41 -5.14 -12.20 4.95
C ALA A 41 -4.34 -11.18 4.11
N LEU A 42 -4.89 -9.99 3.86
CA LEU A 42 -4.16 -8.91 3.19
C LEU A 42 -2.99 -8.40 4.05
N LEU A 43 -3.17 -8.30 5.37
CA LEU A 43 -2.08 -7.95 6.29
C LEU A 43 -0.98 -9.01 6.28
N ASP A 44 -1.33 -10.30 6.32
CA ASP A 44 -0.33 -11.38 6.28
C ASP A 44 0.51 -11.31 4.99
N VAL A 45 -0.12 -11.00 3.85
CA VAL A 45 0.60 -10.72 2.59
C VAL A 45 1.51 -9.50 2.73
N PHE A 46 1.01 -8.39 3.29
CA PHE A 46 1.81 -7.19 3.52
C PHE A 46 3.06 -7.48 4.36
N TRP A 47 2.90 -8.15 5.51
CA TRP A 47 4.00 -8.50 6.40
C TRP A 47 5.02 -9.45 5.76
N GLY A 48 4.55 -10.37 4.92
CA GLY A 48 5.42 -11.30 4.17
C GLY A 48 6.13 -10.69 2.95
N SER A 49 5.70 -9.51 2.48
CA SER A 49 6.18 -8.93 1.22
C SER A 49 7.39 -8.00 1.36
N HIS A 50 7.83 -7.69 2.58
CA HIS A 50 8.96 -6.78 2.82
C HIS A 50 9.67 -7.07 4.15
N ARG A 51 10.73 -6.32 4.46
CA ARG A 51 11.49 -6.42 5.72
C ARG A 51 11.23 -5.21 6.62
N PRO A 52 10.23 -5.26 7.52
CA PRO A 52 9.87 -4.11 8.35
C PRO A 52 10.72 -3.94 9.63
N THR A 53 11.78 -4.73 9.80
CA THR A 53 12.66 -4.69 11.00
C THR A 53 13.77 -3.65 10.92
N ARG A 54 13.78 -2.84 9.86
CA ARG A 54 14.70 -1.70 9.71
C ARG A 54 13.90 -0.42 9.50
N PRO A 55 14.32 0.70 10.12
CA PRO A 55 13.72 1.99 9.81
C PRO A 55 13.94 2.32 8.33
N ALA A 56 12.95 2.94 7.70
CA ALA A 56 13.09 3.44 6.34
C ALA A 56 14.07 4.62 6.30
N TRP A 57 14.87 4.69 5.25
CA TRP A 57 15.81 5.79 5.02
C TRP A 57 15.16 7.12 4.61
N SER A 58 13.88 7.09 4.24
CA SER A 58 13.13 8.23 3.75
C SER A 58 11.64 7.99 3.97
N ARG A 59 10.88 9.09 4.04
CA ARG A 59 9.42 9.04 4.18
C ARG A 59 8.73 8.37 2.99
N GLN A 60 9.26 8.58 1.79
CA GLN A 60 8.76 7.97 0.55
C GLN A 60 8.62 6.44 0.65
N TYR A 61 9.60 5.78 1.27
CA TYR A 61 9.64 4.32 1.41
C TYR A 61 9.30 3.82 2.83
N ALA A 62 8.64 4.65 3.64
CA ALA A 62 8.20 4.24 4.97
C ALA A 62 7.20 3.07 4.87
N SER A 63 7.36 2.07 5.72
CA SER A 63 6.36 1.01 5.87
C SER A 63 5.22 1.54 6.72
N VAL A 64 4.03 1.68 6.13
CA VAL A 64 2.85 2.24 6.81
C VAL A 64 1.61 1.43 6.42
N VAL A 65 0.76 1.15 7.41
CA VAL A 65 -0.60 0.66 7.20
C VAL A 65 -1.57 1.78 7.52
N PHE A 66 -2.29 2.25 6.51
CA PHE A 66 -3.34 3.26 6.66
C PHE A 66 -4.69 2.57 6.91
N TYR A 67 -5.22 2.68 8.13
CA TYR A 67 -6.50 2.07 8.50
C TYR A 67 -7.69 3.00 8.23
N HIS A 68 -8.81 2.44 7.78
CA HIS A 68 -10.05 3.18 7.54
C HIS A 68 -11.03 3.14 8.71
N ASN A 69 -10.86 2.22 9.65
CA ASN A 69 -11.72 2.08 10.85
C ASN A 69 -10.96 1.40 11.99
N GLU A 70 -11.58 1.37 13.18
CA GLU A 70 -10.96 0.80 14.39
C GLU A 70 -10.74 -0.72 14.30
N GLU A 71 -11.55 -1.46 13.53
CA GLU A 71 -11.33 -2.90 13.34
C GLU A 71 -10.06 -3.16 12.53
N GLN A 72 -9.83 -2.41 11.45
CA GLN A 72 -8.58 -2.48 10.68
C GLN A 72 -7.38 -2.09 11.53
N LYS A 73 -7.49 -1.02 12.34
CA LYS A 73 -6.45 -0.60 13.25
C LYS A 73 -6.08 -1.70 14.25
N ARG A 74 -7.08 -2.30 14.89
CA ARG A 74 -6.91 -3.41 15.85
C ARG A 74 -6.20 -4.59 15.19
N LEU A 75 -6.70 -5.05 14.04
CA LEU A 75 -6.12 -6.17 13.30
C LEU A 75 -4.67 -5.90 12.85
N ALA A 76 -4.36 -4.66 12.45
CA ALA A 76 -3.01 -4.28 12.04
C ALA A 76 -2.03 -4.22 13.23
N LEU A 77 -2.48 -3.71 14.38
CA LEU A 77 -1.71 -3.73 15.64
C LEU A 77 -1.47 -5.16 16.13
N ASP A 78 -2.51 -6.00 16.14
CA ASP A 78 -2.39 -7.41 16.52
C ASP A 78 -1.44 -8.16 15.57
N GLY A 79 -1.54 -7.89 14.26
CA GLY A 79 -0.61 -8.41 13.25
C GLY A 79 0.84 -8.00 13.53
N LYS A 80 1.07 -6.71 13.83
CA LYS A 80 2.39 -6.19 14.18
C LYS A 80 2.99 -6.93 15.39
N VAL A 81 2.23 -7.07 16.48
CA VAL A 81 2.67 -7.77 17.70
C VAL A 81 3.02 -9.23 17.41
N ARG A 82 2.15 -9.95 16.66
CA ARG A 82 2.43 -11.33 16.26
C ARG A 82 3.73 -11.45 15.45
N HIS A 83 3.95 -10.56 14.49
CA HIS A 83 5.15 -10.59 13.67
C HIS A 83 6.41 -10.19 14.44
N GLU A 84 6.34 -9.24 15.37
CA GLU A 84 7.46 -8.92 16.27
C GLU A 84 7.87 -10.13 17.12
N ALA A 85 6.89 -10.85 17.68
CA ALA A 85 7.13 -12.07 18.44
C ALA A 85 7.77 -13.17 17.58
N ASN A 86 7.27 -13.38 16.36
CA ASN A 86 7.81 -14.37 15.43
C ASN A 86 9.24 -14.06 14.96
N LEU A 87 9.57 -12.77 14.79
CA LEU A 87 10.88 -12.34 14.32
C LEU A 87 11.89 -12.15 15.46
N GLY A 88 11.43 -12.03 16.71
CA GLY A 88 12.27 -11.62 17.84
C GLY A 88 12.88 -10.24 17.67
N GLN A 89 12.26 -9.38 16.85
CA GLN A 89 12.77 -8.06 16.47
C GLN A 89 11.63 -7.04 16.43
N LYS A 90 11.96 -5.79 16.76
CA LYS A 90 11.03 -4.66 16.65
C LYS A 90 10.66 -4.42 15.17
N ILE A 91 9.38 -4.12 14.94
CA ILE A 91 8.84 -3.72 13.65
C ILE A 91 8.65 -2.20 13.61
N TYR A 92 9.18 -1.58 12.55
CA TYR A 92 9.14 -0.14 12.33
C TYR A 92 7.95 0.32 11.47
N THR A 93 7.04 -0.59 11.12
CA THR A 93 5.81 -0.23 10.41
C THR A 93 4.91 0.65 11.27
N ASP A 94 4.52 1.79 10.72
CA ASP A 94 3.55 2.70 11.33
C ASP A 94 2.12 2.22 11.05
N ILE A 95 1.25 2.32 12.06
CA ILE A 95 -0.18 2.07 11.92
C ILE A 95 -0.88 3.42 12.11
N ALA A 96 -1.39 4.00 11.03
CA ALA A 96 -1.87 5.38 11.00
C ALA A 96 -3.28 5.48 10.39
N PRO A 97 -4.10 6.48 10.78
CA PRO A 97 -5.40 6.66 10.15
C PRO A 97 -5.24 7.06 8.68
N PHE A 98 -6.13 6.56 7.83
CA PHE A 98 -6.23 7.00 6.45
C PHE A 98 -6.78 8.43 6.39
N THR A 99 -5.97 9.38 5.89
CA THR A 99 -6.37 10.79 5.75
C THR A 99 -6.70 11.19 4.31
N GLY A 100 -6.10 10.50 3.34
CA GLY A 100 -6.28 10.79 1.92
C GLY A 100 -5.35 9.95 1.06
N PHE A 101 -5.63 9.94 -0.25
CA PHE A 101 -4.84 9.22 -1.25
C PHE A 101 -4.80 10.03 -2.54
N HIS A 102 -3.59 10.32 -3.01
CA HIS A 102 -3.35 10.93 -4.31
C HIS A 102 -2.96 9.86 -5.31
N LEU A 103 -3.67 9.78 -6.43
CA LEU A 103 -3.36 8.83 -7.49
C LEU A 103 -2.01 9.18 -8.12
N ALA A 104 -1.10 8.22 -8.22
CA ALA A 104 0.16 8.40 -8.94
C ALA A 104 -0.08 8.46 -10.45
N GLU A 105 0.90 9.00 -11.16
CA GLU A 105 0.90 9.16 -12.61
C GLU A 105 0.62 7.84 -13.34
N ASP A 106 0.02 7.96 -14.53
CA ASP A 106 -0.49 6.82 -15.29
C ASP A 106 0.56 5.74 -15.58
N TYR A 107 1.82 6.13 -15.79
CA TYR A 107 2.91 5.20 -16.08
C TYR A 107 3.26 4.29 -14.89
N HIS A 108 2.88 4.65 -13.66
CA HIS A 108 3.01 3.78 -12.48
C HIS A 108 1.87 2.75 -12.39
N GLN A 109 0.70 3.03 -12.97
CA GLN A 109 -0.47 2.17 -12.83
C GLN A 109 -0.29 0.88 -13.63
N LYS A 110 -0.42 -0.29 -12.98
CA LYS A 110 -0.23 -1.60 -13.63
C LYS A 110 1.11 -1.68 -14.38
N HIS A 111 2.17 -1.10 -13.80
CA HIS A 111 3.48 -0.93 -14.42
C HIS A 111 4.00 -2.17 -15.17
N GLN A 112 3.90 -3.37 -14.58
CA GLN A 112 4.35 -4.60 -15.25
C GLN A 112 3.58 -4.89 -16.55
N LEU A 113 2.27 -4.68 -16.57
CA LEU A 113 1.43 -4.86 -17.76
C LEU A 113 1.78 -3.84 -18.84
N ARG A 114 1.94 -2.56 -18.45
CA ARG A 114 2.26 -1.46 -19.39
C ARG A 114 3.64 -1.60 -20.03
N ARG A 115 4.52 -2.42 -19.47
CA ARG A 115 5.80 -2.77 -20.07
C ARG A 115 5.67 -3.78 -21.22
N VAL A 116 4.47 -4.29 -21.49
CA VAL A 116 4.14 -5.20 -22.60
C VAL A 116 3.12 -4.49 -23.51
N PRO A 117 3.57 -3.67 -24.47
CA PRO A 117 2.69 -2.77 -25.24
C PRO A 117 1.60 -3.49 -26.02
N GLU A 118 1.88 -4.69 -26.53
CA GLU A 118 0.92 -5.51 -27.28
C GLU A 118 -0.27 -5.89 -26.40
N LEU A 119 0.01 -6.38 -25.18
CA LEU A 119 -1.01 -6.79 -24.23
C LEU A 119 -1.77 -5.60 -23.65
N GLU A 120 -1.08 -4.49 -23.36
CA GLU A 120 -1.76 -3.25 -22.91
C GLU A 120 -2.76 -2.77 -23.97
N ARG A 121 -2.37 -2.74 -25.24
CA ARG A 121 -3.24 -2.28 -26.34
C ARG A 121 -4.48 -3.15 -26.47
N GLU A 122 -4.32 -4.47 -26.45
CA GLU A 122 -5.45 -5.40 -26.53
C GLU A 122 -6.43 -5.22 -25.37
N LEU A 123 -5.92 -5.15 -24.13
CA LEU A 123 -6.78 -4.99 -22.95
C LEU A 123 -7.51 -3.65 -22.94
N ARG A 124 -6.87 -2.56 -23.38
CA ARG A 124 -7.53 -1.24 -23.52
C ARG A 124 -8.63 -1.24 -24.57
N ALA A 125 -8.50 -2.02 -25.63
CA ALA A 125 -9.56 -2.14 -26.64
C ALA A 125 -10.79 -2.87 -26.08
N ILE A 126 -10.59 -3.83 -25.17
CA ILE A 126 -11.67 -4.59 -24.52
C ILE A 126 -12.31 -3.78 -23.38
N TYR A 127 -11.51 -3.03 -22.62
CA TYR A 127 -11.92 -2.23 -21.47
C TYR A 127 -11.46 -0.77 -21.65
N PRO A 128 -12.22 0.05 -22.39
CA PRO A 128 -11.88 1.45 -22.65
C PRO A 128 -11.91 2.31 -21.38
#